data_AF-A0A6N2UB29-F1
#
_entry.id   AF-A0A6N2UB29-F1
#
_cell.length_a   1.000
_cell.length_b   1.000
_cell.length_c   1.000
_cell.angle_alpha   90.00
_cell.angle_beta   90.00
_cell.angle_gamma   90.00
#
_symmetry.space_group_name_H-M   'P 1'
#
loop_
_entity.id
_entity.type
_entity.pdbx_description
1 polymer ?
#
loop_
_entity_poly.entity_id
_entity_poly.type
_entity_poly.pdbx_seq_one_letter_code
_entity_poly.pdbx_strand_id
1 'polypeptide(L)'
;MNNAEIQIQFPQPGQWGDFTLTAIYRDADGYTRTDRYKQEDLPADQAPAMEAVVTALVGLAEPWKAVQVWARLDEYVNLVRHPDEPASGGSVCLTVEVINDQGGRRTFTSCDYPEFAIQDPAAVAFFKYFVE
;
A
#
# COMPACT_ATOMS: atom_id res chain seq x y z
N MET A 1 -7.41 -0.67 -16.88
CA MET A 1 -7.39 -0.44 -15.42
C MET A 1 -7.14 -1.77 -14.77
N ASN A 2 -6.03 -1.89 -14.04
CA ASN A 2 -5.73 -3.10 -13.29
C ASN A 2 -6.67 -3.12 -12.07
N ASN A 3 -7.50 -4.14 -11.93
CA ASN A 3 -8.43 -4.26 -10.81
C ASN A 3 -7.79 -4.93 -9.58
N ALA A 4 -6.47 -5.09 -9.61
CA ALA A 4 -5.71 -5.68 -8.53
C ALA A 4 -5.61 -4.73 -7.34
N GLU A 5 -5.70 -5.27 -6.13
CA GLU A 5 -5.67 -4.53 -4.89
C GLU A 5 -5.04 -5.39 -3.79
N ILE A 6 -4.21 -4.77 -2.95
CA ILE A 6 -3.74 -5.37 -1.71
C ILE A 6 -4.42 -4.66 -0.56
N GLN A 7 -5.03 -5.43 0.34
CA GLN A 7 -5.65 -4.93 1.56
C GLN A 7 -4.80 -5.31 2.76
N ILE A 8 -4.47 -4.35 3.62
CA ILE A 8 -3.73 -4.57 4.85
C ILE A 8 -4.61 -4.17 6.03
N GLN A 9 -4.82 -5.10 6.96
CA GLN A 9 -5.63 -4.92 8.16
C GLN A 9 -4.74 -4.93 9.40
N PHE A 10 -4.89 -3.89 10.22
CA PHE A 10 -4.23 -3.77 11.52
C PHE A 10 -5.26 -4.03 12.63
N PRO A 11 -5.31 -5.23 13.22
CA PRO A 11 -6.25 -5.56 14.29
C PRO A 11 -6.07 -4.67 15.53
N GLN A 12 -4.85 -4.19 15.76
CA GLN A 12 -4.50 -3.27 16.84
C GLN A 12 -3.98 -1.96 16.23
N PRO A 13 -4.76 -0.87 16.25
CA PRO A 13 -4.36 0.41 15.67
C PRO A 13 -3.03 0.91 16.25
N GLY A 14 -2.06 1.22 15.38
CA GLY A 14 -0.71 1.65 15.77
C GLY A 14 0.26 0.52 16.12
N GLN A 15 -0.17 -0.75 16.08
CA GLN A 15 0.73 -1.91 16.14
C GLN A 15 0.98 -2.43 14.72
N TRP A 16 2.08 -1.99 14.14
CA TRP A 16 2.45 -2.30 12.76
C TRP A 16 2.99 -3.72 12.57
N GLY A 17 3.43 -4.37 13.65
CA GLY A 17 3.97 -5.72 13.67
C GLY A 17 2.93 -6.83 13.87
N ASP A 18 1.64 -6.50 13.74
CA ASP A 18 0.55 -7.48 13.68
C ASP A 18 -0.41 -7.01 12.58
N PHE A 19 -0.42 -7.71 11.44
CA PHE A 19 -1.32 -7.42 10.34
C PHE A 19 -1.68 -8.64 9.51
N THR A 20 -2.80 -8.52 8.80
CA THR A 20 -3.19 -9.43 7.72
C THR A 20 -3.07 -8.71 6.38
N LEU A 21 -2.41 -9.34 5.41
CA LEU A 21 -2.41 -8.93 4.01
C LEU A 21 -3.38 -9.81 3.22
N THR A 22 -4.23 -9.20 2.40
CA THR A 22 -5.12 -9.89 1.46
C THR A 22 -4.87 -9.35 0.06
N ALA A 23 -4.40 -10.20 -0.84
CA ALA A 23 -4.20 -9.87 -2.25
C ALA A 23 -5.44 -10.25 -3.05
N ILE A 24 -5.96 -9.33 -3.85
CA ILE A 24 -7.13 -9.52 -4.70
C ILE A 24 -6.71 -9.19 -6.13
N TYR A 25 -6.83 -10.14 -7.05
CA TYR A 25 -6.37 -9.99 -8.43
C TYR A 25 -7.17 -10.89 -9.38
N ARG A 26 -6.96 -10.75 -10.69
CA ARG A 26 -7.49 -11.68 -11.70
C ARG A 26 -6.38 -12.61 -12.15
N ASP A 27 -6.63 -13.92 -12.12
CA ASP A 27 -5.71 -14.90 -12.67
C ASP A 27 -5.71 -14.91 -14.21
N ALA A 28 -4.82 -15.72 -14.80
CA ALA A 28 -4.68 -15.85 -16.26
C ALA A 28 -5.96 -16.34 -16.96
N ASP A 29 -6.82 -17.07 -16.24
CA ASP A 29 -8.12 -17.55 -16.73
C ASP A 29 -9.24 -16.50 -16.55
N GLY A 30 -8.93 -15.35 -15.95
CA GLY A 30 -9.82 -14.22 -15.75
C GLY A 30 -10.67 -14.29 -14.47
N TYR A 31 -10.44 -15.28 -13.61
CA TYR A 31 -11.15 -15.43 -12.33
C TYR A 31 -10.55 -14.54 -11.24
N THR A 32 -11.40 -13.98 -10.39
CA THR A 32 -10.94 -13.26 -9.21
C THR A 32 -10.34 -14.24 -8.20
N ARG A 33 -9.09 -14.02 -7.82
CA ARG A 33 -8.39 -14.71 -6.74
C ARG A 33 -8.31 -13.85 -5.50
N THR A 34 -8.22 -14.51 -4.36
CA THR A 34 -8.06 -13.88 -3.06
C THR A 34 -7.11 -14.73 -2.22
N ASP A 35 -5.91 -14.22 -2.00
CA ASP A 35 -4.89 -14.87 -1.19
C ASP A 35 -4.67 -14.07 0.10
N ARG A 36 -4.51 -14.77 1.23
CA ARG A 36 -4.39 -14.16 2.56
C ARG A 36 -3.11 -14.61 3.23
N TYR A 37 -2.37 -13.64 3.76
CA TYR A 37 -1.08 -13.83 4.41
C TYR A 37 -1.10 -13.15 5.78
N LYS A 38 -0.54 -13.81 6.80
CA LYS A 38 -0.12 -13.10 8.00
C LYS A 38 1.29 -12.55 7.80
N GLN A 39 1.71 -11.63 8.66
CA GLN A 39 3.07 -11.12 8.64
C GLN A 39 4.14 -12.23 8.69
N GLU A 40 3.92 -13.26 9.52
CA GLU A 40 4.83 -14.41 9.67
C GLU A 40 4.94 -15.28 8.41
N ASP A 41 3.96 -15.20 7.51
CA ASP A 41 3.91 -15.95 6.26
C ASP A 41 4.52 -15.18 5.08
N LEU A 42 4.89 -13.91 5.27
CA LEU A 42 5.47 -13.09 4.20
C LEU A 42 6.92 -13.51 3.92
N PRO A 43 7.33 -13.58 2.64
CA PRO A 43 8.72 -13.88 2.30
C PRO A 43 9.66 -12.83 2.89
N ALA A 44 10.81 -13.26 3.42
CA ALA A 44 11.78 -12.37 4.08
C ALA A 44 12.26 -11.23 3.16
N ASP A 45 12.36 -11.48 1.86
CA ASP A 45 12.77 -10.51 0.85
C ASP A 45 11.75 -9.36 0.67
N GLN A 46 10.54 -9.51 1.20
CA GLN A 46 9.47 -8.52 1.13
C GLN A 46 9.44 -7.56 2.33
N ALA A 47 10.32 -7.75 3.31
CA ALA A 47 10.41 -6.89 4.50
C ALA A 47 10.69 -5.40 4.16
N PRO A 48 11.61 -5.05 3.23
CA PRO A 48 11.89 -3.65 2.90
C PRO A 48 10.68 -2.91 2.29
N ALA A 49 9.85 -3.62 1.52
CA ALA A 49 8.67 -3.00 0.93
C ALA A 49 7.56 -2.75 1.96
N MET A 50 7.44 -3.62 2.97
CA MET A 50 6.55 -3.38 4.11
C MET A 50 7.03 -2.19 4.94
N GLU A 51 8.35 -1.98 5.07
CA GLU A 51 8.92 -0.82 5.76
C GLU A 51 8.54 0.50 5.09
N ALA A 52 8.51 0.57 3.76
CA ALA A 52 8.07 1.76 3.04
C ALA A 52 6.60 2.10 3.34
N VAL A 53 5.71 1.10 3.36
CA VAL A 53 4.31 1.26 3.73
C VAL A 53 4.17 1.72 5.18
N VAL A 54 4.86 1.06 6.11
CA VAL A 54 4.85 1.45 7.53
C VAL A 54 5.38 2.87 7.72
N THR A 55 6.44 3.25 7.02
CA THR A 55 7.00 4.62 7.08
C THR A 55 5.99 5.67 6.65
N ALA A 56 5.26 5.43 5.54
CA ALA A 56 4.19 6.32 5.11
C ALA A 56 3.08 6.42 6.17
N LEU A 57 2.72 5.32 6.82
CA LEU A 57 1.69 5.30 7.87
C LEU A 57 2.14 5.96 9.18
N VAL A 58 3.43 5.89 9.54
CA VAL A 58 4.02 6.58 10.70
C VAL A 58 4.03 8.11 10.49
N GLY A 59 4.07 8.57 9.24
CA GLY A 59 3.94 9.99 8.89
C GLY A 59 2.54 10.59 9.12
N LEU A 60 1.54 9.77 9.48
CA LEU A 60 0.21 10.27 9.84
C LEU A 60 0.30 11.21 11.05
N ALA A 61 -0.33 12.38 10.92
CA ALA A 61 -0.40 13.33 12.02
C ALA A 61 -1.18 12.73 13.21
N GLU A 62 -0.64 12.86 14.42
CA GLU A 62 -1.38 12.53 15.64
C GLU A 62 -2.72 13.31 15.67
N PRO A 63 -3.83 12.69 16.12
CA PRO A 63 -3.94 11.42 16.85
C PRO A 63 -4.38 10.21 15.98
N TRP A 64 -4.14 10.23 14.66
CA TRP A 64 -4.69 9.21 13.76
C TRP A 64 -3.84 7.93 13.73
N LYS A 65 -4.51 6.77 13.81
CA LYS A 65 -3.91 5.44 13.71
C LYS A 65 -4.59 4.65 12.60
N ALA A 66 -3.82 4.08 11.67
CA ALA A 66 -4.37 3.29 10.58
C ALA A 66 -4.96 1.96 11.08
N VAL A 67 -6.07 1.54 10.46
CA VAL A 67 -6.76 0.27 10.75
C VAL A 67 -6.94 -0.59 9.51
N GLN A 68 -7.04 0.04 8.34
CA GLN A 68 -7.22 -0.62 7.07
C GLN A 68 -6.52 0.20 5.98
N VAL A 69 -5.77 -0.47 5.12
CA VAL A 69 -5.09 0.13 3.97
C VAL A 69 -5.51 -0.62 2.72
N TRP A 70 -5.81 0.12 1.66
CA TRP A 70 -5.95 -0.41 0.31
C TRP A 70 -4.84 0.16 -0.55
N ALA A 71 -4.00 -0.71 -1.08
CA ALA A 71 -2.93 -0.39 -2.01
C ALA A 71 -3.36 -0.77 -3.43
N ARG A 72 -3.11 0.11 -4.39
CA ARG A 72 -3.39 -0.11 -5.82
C ARG A 72 -2.23 0.40 -6.66
N LEU A 73 -1.93 -0.28 -7.76
CA LEU A 73 -0.96 0.21 -8.73
C LEU A 73 -1.56 1.38 -9.51
N ASP A 74 -0.78 2.43 -9.65
CA ASP A 74 -1.08 3.59 -10.51
C ASP A 74 0.15 3.95 -11.35
N GLU A 75 -0.06 4.75 -12.39
CA GLU A 75 1.01 5.27 -13.24
C GLU A 75 1.14 6.78 -13.04
N TYR A 76 2.39 7.26 -12.92
CA TYR A 76 2.67 8.69 -12.85
C TYR A 76 3.50 9.13 -14.04
N VAL A 77 3.36 10.40 -14.42
CA VAL A 77 4.14 11.03 -15.49
C VAL A 77 5.10 12.04 -14.88
N ASN A 78 6.37 11.93 -15.24
CA ASN A 78 7.40 12.89 -14.82
C ASN A 78 7.38 14.12 -15.74
N LEU A 79 6.60 15.13 -15.35
CA LEU A 79 6.45 16.37 -16.10
C LEU A 79 7.72 17.24 -16.07
N VAL A 80 8.52 17.12 -15.02
CA VAL A 80 9.82 17.80 -14.88
C VAL A 80 10.85 16.72 -14.57
N ARG A 81 11.62 16.33 -15.58
CA ARG A 81 12.59 15.23 -15.49
C ARG A 81 13.89 15.58 -16.20
N HIS A 82 14.98 15.00 -15.73
CA HIS A 82 16.22 14.98 -16.50
C HIS A 82 16.09 14.06 -17.72
N PRO A 83 16.84 14.30 -18.81
CA PRO A 83 16.76 13.47 -20.02
C PRO A 83 16.98 11.97 -19.77
N ASP A 84 17.78 11.65 -18.75
CA ASP A 84 18.16 10.29 -18.36
C ASP A 84 17.13 9.62 -17.42
N GLU A 85 16.13 10.36 -16.96
CA GLU A 85 15.04 9.83 -16.12
C GLU A 85 13.87 9.31 -16.97
N PRO A 86 13.19 8.25 -16.52
CA PRO A 86 12.05 7.70 -17.24
C PRO A 86 10.90 8.72 -17.33
N ALA A 87 10.21 8.73 -18.48
CA ALA A 87 9.10 9.65 -18.75
C ALA A 87 7.87 9.40 -17.85
N SER A 88 7.72 8.17 -17.39
CA SER A 88 6.67 7.73 -16.47
C SER A 88 7.20 6.58 -15.62
N GLY A 89 6.53 6.32 -14.50
CA GLY A 89 6.83 5.22 -13.60
C GLY A 89 5.57 4.64 -12.98
N GLY A 90 5.72 3.52 -12.28
CA GLY A 90 4.66 2.94 -11.47
C GLY A 90 4.71 3.45 -10.04
N SER A 91 3.56 3.64 -9.42
CA SER A 91 3.44 3.96 -8.00
C SER A 91 2.42 3.06 -7.33
N VAL A 92 2.59 2.85 -6.03
CA VAL A 92 1.58 2.24 -5.17
C VAL A 92 0.81 3.36 -4.46
N CYS A 93 -0.46 3.52 -4.81
CA CYS A 93 -1.35 4.49 -4.20
C CYS A 93 -2.10 3.85 -3.03
N LEU A 94 -1.99 4.47 -1.85
CA LEU A 94 -2.64 4.05 -0.63
C LEU A 94 -3.93 4.85 -0.40
N THR A 95 -5.00 4.13 -0.11
CA THR A 95 -6.17 4.66 0.62
C THR A 95 -6.09 4.12 2.02
N VAL A 96 -6.08 5.00 3.02
CA VAL A 96 -5.84 4.62 4.42
C VAL A 96 -7.03 5.03 5.27
N GLU A 97 -7.67 4.04 5.88
CA GLU A 97 -8.65 4.28 6.91
C GLU A 97 -7.98 4.35 8.27
N VAL A 98 -8.33 5.39 9.02
CA VAL A 98 -7.76 5.72 10.31
C VAL A 98 -8.84 5.89 11.37
N ILE A 99 -8.45 5.64 12.62
CA ILE A 99 -9.24 5.97 13.80
C ILE A 99 -8.44 6.85 14.76
N ASN A 100 -9.12 7.55 15.66
CA ASN A 100 -8.50 8.20 16.81
C ASN A 100 -9.03 7.62 18.13
N ASP A 101 -8.40 7.99 19.25
CA ASP A 101 -8.76 7.49 20.59
C ASP A 101 -10.16 7.94 21.06
N GLN A 102 -10.79 8.90 20.38
CA GLN A 102 -12.16 9.35 20.64
C GLN A 102 -13.21 8.60 19.81
N GLY A 103 -12.80 7.62 19.00
CA GLY A 103 -13.68 6.86 18.10
C GLY A 103 -14.02 7.57 16.80
N GLY A 104 -13.37 8.70 16.49
CA GLY A 104 -13.44 9.34 15.19
C GLY A 104 -12.80 8.46 14.12
N ARG A 105 -13.41 8.40 12.93
CA ARG A 105 -12.97 7.58 11.80
C ARG A 105 -12.89 8.43 10.53
N ARG A 106 -11.79 8.29 9.78
CA ARG A 106 -11.57 9.03 8.52
C ARG A 106 -10.88 8.14 7.50
N THR A 107 -10.96 8.55 6.24
CA THR A 107 -10.20 7.97 5.14
C THR A 107 -9.32 9.06 4.55
N PHE A 108 -8.04 8.72 4.37
CA PHE A 108 -7.03 9.59 3.77
C PHE A 108 -6.49 8.95 2.50
N THR A 109 -6.06 9.80 1.57
CA THR A 109 -5.52 9.43 0.27
C THR A 109 -4.25 10.23 -0.03
N SER A 110 -3.64 10.01 -1.20
CA SER A 110 -2.53 10.84 -1.68
C SER A 110 -2.87 12.32 -1.83
N CYS A 111 -4.15 12.69 -1.90
CA CYS A 111 -4.60 14.08 -1.88
C CYS A 111 -4.42 14.75 -0.50
N ASP A 112 -4.48 13.96 0.58
CA ASP A 112 -4.33 14.42 1.96
C ASP A 112 -2.86 14.31 2.42
N TYR A 113 -2.22 13.19 2.06
CA TYR A 113 -0.84 12.85 2.41
C TYR A 113 -0.10 12.39 1.14
N PRO A 114 0.71 13.25 0.49
CA PRO A 114 1.43 12.90 -0.73
C PRO A 114 2.28 11.62 -0.61
N GLU A 115 2.74 11.28 0.60
CA GLU A 115 3.49 10.08 0.94
C GLU A 115 2.70 8.78 0.65
N PHE A 116 1.38 8.86 0.49
CA PHE A 116 0.53 7.73 0.10
C PHE A 116 0.60 7.39 -1.38
N ALA A 117 1.33 8.15 -2.19
CA ALA A 117 1.75 7.73 -3.53
C ALA A 117 3.22 7.28 -3.50
N ILE A 118 3.45 5.99 -3.23
CA ILE A 118 4.79 5.43 -3.06
C ILE A 118 5.38 5.11 -4.43
N GLN A 119 6.42 5.84 -4.83
CA GLN A 119 7.15 5.65 -6.10
C GLN A 119 8.39 4.75 -5.97
N ASP A 120 8.63 4.20 -4.77
CA ASP A 120 9.75 3.27 -4.54
C ASP A 120 9.60 2.02 -5.42
N PRO A 121 10.57 1.72 -6.30
CA PRO A 121 10.55 0.51 -7.13
C PRO A 121 10.38 -0.79 -6.33
N ALA A 122 10.89 -0.85 -5.09
CA ALA A 122 10.73 -2.01 -4.22
C ALA A 122 9.28 -2.20 -3.77
N ALA A 123 8.56 -1.11 -3.48
CA ALA A 123 7.14 -1.16 -3.14
C ALA A 123 6.28 -1.59 -4.34
N VAL A 124 6.62 -1.11 -5.54
CA VAL A 124 5.97 -1.53 -6.80
C VAL A 124 6.23 -3.01 -7.07
N ALA A 125 7.47 -3.47 -6.89
CA ALA A 125 7.84 -4.87 -7.07
C ALA A 125 7.13 -5.79 -6.06
N PHE A 126 7.05 -5.38 -4.80
CA PHE A 126 6.26 -6.04 -3.76
C PHE A 126 4.80 -6.15 -4.15
N PHE A 127 4.18 -5.05 -4.61
CA PHE A 127 2.79 -5.08 -5.01
C PHE A 127 2.56 -6.12 -6.10
N LYS A 128 3.38 -6.08 -7.16
CA LYS A 128 3.30 -7.01 -8.30
C LYS A 128 3.49 -8.46 -7.88
N TYR A 129 4.40 -8.75 -6.95
CA TYR A 129 4.63 -10.11 -6.45
C TYR A 129 3.35 -10.80 -5.96
N PHE A 130 2.39 -10.06 -5.41
CA PHE A 130 1.15 -10.63 -4.88
C PHE A 130 0.00 -10.70 -5.90
N VAL A 131 0.09 -10.01 -7.03
CA VAL A 131 -1.06 -9.81 -7.93
C VAL A 131 -0.78 -10.14 -9.40
N GLU A 132 0.48 -10.37 -9.77
CA GLU A 132 0.93 -10.74 -11.12
C GLU A 132 1.66 -12.09 -11.14
#